data_AF-A0A0N9ZFP8-F1
#
_entry.id   AF-A0A0N9ZFP8-F1
#
_cell.length_a   1.000
_cell.length_b   1.000
_cell.length_c   1.000
_cell.angle_alpha   90.00
_cell.angle_beta   90.00
_cell.angle_gamma   90.00
#
_symmetry.space_group_name_H-M   'P 1'
#
loop_
_entity.id
_entity.type
_entity.pdbx_description
1 polymer ?
#
loop_
_entity_poly.entity_id
_entity_poly.type
_entity_poly.pdbx_seq_one_letter_code
_entity_poly.pdbx_strand_id
1 'polypeptide(L)'
;MICEGIETGLSLVELLPEPASVWATLSTAGMKSLNLPKTPSRLILATDGDDPGRTAGRHLAQRAAANGWDIETLEAPEGTDWNDYLRNGDQS
;
A
#
# COMPACT_ATOMS: atom_id res chain seq x y z
N MET A 1 2.56 -3.11 6.25
CA MET A 1 1.95 -2.90 4.93
C MET A 1 0.75 -1.99 5.08
N ILE A 2 0.61 -0.99 4.22
CA ILE A 2 -0.53 -0.09 4.16
C ILE A 2 -1.16 -0.22 2.77
N CYS A 3 -2.47 -0.38 2.70
CA CYS A 3 -3.25 -0.60 1.49
C CYS A 3 -4.60 0.13 1.57
N GLU A 4 -5.25 0.35 0.44
CA GLU A 4 -6.59 0.97 0.41
C GLU A 4 -7.68 -0.04 0.79
N GLY A 5 -7.76 -1.17 0.10
CA GLY A 5 -8.70 -2.26 0.39
C GLY A 5 -8.17 -3.30 1.39
N ILE A 6 -9.06 -3.93 2.15
CA ILE A 6 -8.71 -5.04 3.05
C ILE A 6 -8.30 -6.29 2.25
N GLU A 7 -8.93 -6.49 1.08
CA GLU A 7 -8.66 -7.57 0.14
C GLU A 7 -7.22 -7.48 -0.39
N THR A 8 -6.77 -6.28 -0.79
CA THR A 8 -5.39 -6.02 -1.20
C THR A 8 -4.40 -6.38 -0.09
N GLY A 9 -4.72 -5.99 1.15
CA GLY A 9 -3.90 -6.31 2.31
C GLY A 9 -3.78 -7.80 2.58
N LEU A 10 -4.89 -8.55 2.48
CA LEU A 10 -4.91 -9.99 2.68
C LEU A 10 -4.18 -10.76 1.57
N SER A 11 -4.27 -10.33 0.32
CA SER A 11 -3.60 -11.03 -0.76
C SER A 11 -2.10 -10.75 -0.81
N LEU A 12 -1.68 -9.51 -0.51
CA LEU A 12 -0.26 -9.18 -0.51
C LEU A 12 0.47 -9.68 0.74
N VAL A 13 -0.20 -9.87 1.89
CA VAL A 13 0.45 -10.42 3.08
C VAL A 13 0.86 -11.88 2.91
N GLU A 14 0.15 -12.66 2.07
CA GLU A 14 0.55 -14.02 1.71
C GLU A 14 1.87 -14.07 0.93
N LEU A 15 2.26 -12.97 0.28
CA LEU A 15 3.52 -12.85 -0.47
C LEU A 15 4.69 -12.37 0.40
N LEU A 16 4.45 -12.00 1.67
CA LEU A 16 5.50 -11.49 2.54
C LEU A 16 6.27 -12.63 3.23
N PRO A 17 7.62 -12.60 3.22
CA PRO A 17 8.43 -13.64 3.84
C PRO A 17 8.41 -13.61 5.38
N GLU A 18 7.92 -12.53 5.98
CA GLU A 18 7.89 -12.33 7.44
C GLU A 18 6.52 -11.80 7.89
N PRO A 19 6.11 -12.06 9.15
CA PRO A 19 4.86 -11.52 9.69
C PRO A 19 4.86 -9.99 9.66
N ALA A 20 3.90 -9.40 8.95
CA ALA A 20 3.76 -7.95 8.83
C ALA A 20 2.45 -7.46 9.45
N SER A 21 2.48 -6.28 10.07
CA SER A 21 1.25 -5.56 10.39
C SER A 21 0.65 -4.98 9.11
N VAL A 22 -0.59 -5.36 8.79
CA VAL A 22 -1.33 -4.91 7.60
C VAL A 22 -2.43 -3.95 8.02
N TRP A 23 -2.47 -2.77 7.40
CA TRP A 23 -3.50 -1.76 7.64
C TRP A 23 -4.20 -1.38 6.33
N ALA A 24 -5.52 -1.50 6.32
CA ALA A 24 -6.37 -1.04 5.24
C ALA A 24 -6.94 0.35 5.58
N THR A 25 -6.75 1.33 4.70
CA THR A 25 -7.18 2.71 4.93
C THR A 25 -8.62 2.96 4.44
N LEU A 26 -9.20 2.00 3.72
CA LEU A 26 -10.55 1.98 3.16
C LEU A 26 -10.89 3.17 2.26
N SER A 27 -9.90 4.00 1.94
CA SER A 27 -9.97 5.15 1.02
C SER A 27 -8.58 5.78 0.81
N THR A 28 -8.39 6.44 -0.33
CA THR A 28 -7.29 7.37 -0.59
C THR A 28 -7.17 8.49 0.43
N ALA A 29 -8.30 8.99 0.96
CA ALA A 29 -8.33 10.02 1.99
C ALA A 29 -7.77 9.50 3.34
N GLY A 30 -8.10 8.27 3.71
CA GLY A 30 -7.56 7.61 4.90
C GLY A 30 -6.04 7.41 4.82
N MET A 31 -5.52 7.14 3.63
CA MET A 31 -4.07 6.97 3.42
C MET A 31 -3.29 8.27 3.68
N LYS A 32 -3.84 9.42 3.29
CA LYS A 32 -3.23 10.72 3.55
C LYS A 32 -3.24 11.09 5.05
N SER A 33 -4.28 10.71 5.79
CA SER A 33 -4.44 11.08 7.20
C SER A 33 -3.83 10.09 8.19
N LEU A 34 -3.46 8.89 7.74
CA LEU A 34 -2.96 7.81 8.59
C LEU A 34 -1.74 8.23 9.42
N ASN A 35 -1.76 8.01 10.73
CA ASN A 35 -0.60 8.28 11.57
C ASN A 35 0.26 7.02 11.70
N LEU A 36 1.52 7.14 11.29
CA LEU A 36 2.49 6.07 11.45
C LEU A 36 2.97 5.98 12.91
N PRO A 37 3.37 4.80 13.39
CA PRO A 37 4.04 4.62 14.67
C PRO A 37 5.26 5.54 14.79
N LYS A 38 5.63 5.89 16.01
CA LYS A 38 6.82 6.71 16.28
C LYS A 38 8.13 5.96 16.00
N THR A 39 8.11 4.63 16.05
CA THR A 39 9.28 3.81 15.75
C THR A 39 9.26 3.45 14.28
N PRO A 40 10.19 3.98 13.46
CA PRO A 40 10.25 3.65 12.06
C PRO A 40 10.69 2.20 11.85
N SER A 41 10.12 1.57 10.82
CA SER A 41 10.51 0.25 10.33
C SER A 41 10.32 0.22 8.81
N ARG A 42 10.30 -0.99 8.21
CA ARG A 42 9.97 -1.15 6.79
C ARG A 42 8.47 -0.94 6.56
N LEU A 43 8.15 -0.08 5.61
CA LEU A 43 6.79 0.22 5.17
C LEU A 43 6.61 -0.17 3.71
N ILE A 44 5.70 -1.10 3.47
CA ILE A 44 5.22 -1.43 2.12
C ILE A 44 3.91 -0.69 1.88
N LEU A 45 3.85 0.15 0.85
CA LEU A 45 2.69 0.92 0.41
C LEU A 45 2.13 0.32 -0.87
N ALA A 46 0.97 -0.34 -0.78
CA ALA A 46 0.25 -0.82 -1.94
C ALA A 46 -0.82 0.20 -2.33
N THR A 47 -0.70 0.80 -3.51
CA THR A 47 -1.67 1.78 -4.03
C THR A 47 -2.32 1.26 -5.31
N ASP A 48 -3.56 1.67 -5.53
CA ASP A 48 -4.28 1.37 -6.77
C ASP A 48 -3.67 2.12 -7.97
N GLY A 49 -3.92 1.61 -9.17
CA GLY A 49 -3.34 2.08 -10.43
C GLY A 49 -4.00 3.33 -11.00
N ASP A 50 -4.67 4.13 -10.16
CA ASP A 50 -5.33 5.39 -10.53
C ASP A 50 -4.56 6.63 -10.01
N ASP A 51 -4.86 7.81 -10.56
CA ASP A 51 -4.20 9.05 -10.16
C ASP A 51 -4.42 9.42 -8.67
N PRO A 52 -5.63 9.27 -8.11
CA PRO A 52 -5.88 9.47 -6.68
C PRO A 52 -5.04 8.57 -5.78
N GLY A 53 -4.97 7.27 -6.07
CA GLY A 53 -4.22 6.25 -5.32
C GLY A 53 -2.71 6.53 -5.35
N ARG A 54 -2.15 6.76 -6.55
CA ARG A 54 -0.73 7.15 -6.70
C ARG A 54 -0.39 8.42 -5.92
N THR A 55 -1.25 9.43 -6.00
CA THR A 55 -1.04 10.70 -5.29
C THR A 55 -1.07 10.51 -3.78
N ALA A 56 -2.04 9.74 -3.26
CA ALA A 56 -2.14 9.43 -1.84
C ALA A 56 -0.93 8.63 -1.33
N GLY A 57 -0.49 7.61 -2.07
CA GLY A 57 0.69 6.82 -1.77
C GLY A 57 1.95 7.67 -1.70
N ARG A 58 2.18 8.55 -2.69
CA ARG A 58 3.33 9.46 -2.70
C ARG A 58 3.35 10.40 -1.50
N HIS A 59 2.21 10.98 -1.14
CA HIS A 59 2.12 11.84 0.05
C HIS A 59 2.47 11.09 1.34
N LEU A 60 1.97 9.86 1.49
CA LEU A 60 2.25 9.03 2.65
C LEU A 60 3.72 8.60 2.68
N ALA A 61 4.29 8.20 1.55
CA ALA A 61 5.69 7.82 1.40
C ALA A 61 6.63 8.98 1.75
N GLN A 62 6.38 10.19 1.23
CA GLN A 62 7.19 11.37 1.55
C GLN A 62 7.20 11.68 3.05
N ARG A 63 6.04 11.62 3.70
CA ARG A 63 5.94 11.84 5.14
C ARG A 63 6.64 10.72 5.93
N ALA A 64 6.49 9.47 5.51
CA ALA A 64 7.16 8.32 6.15
C ALA A 64 8.69 8.46 6.05
N ALA A 65 9.20 8.82 4.87
CA ALA A 65 10.63 8.96 4.62
C ALA A 65 11.24 10.07 5.48
N ALA A 66 10.54 11.20 5.60
CA ALA A 66 10.93 12.29 6.50
C ALA A 66 10.98 11.87 7.98
N ASN A 67 10.27 10.80 8.37
CA ASN A 67 10.28 10.22 9.70
C ASN A 67 11.23 9.00 9.83
N GLY A 68 12.08 8.74 8.83
CA GLY A 68 13.11 7.70 8.88
C GLY A 68 12.62 6.28 8.56
N TRP A 69 11.44 6.14 7.95
CA TRP A 69 10.93 4.85 7.49
C TRP A 69 11.64 4.39 6.21
N ASP A 70 11.86 3.08 6.10
CA ASP A 70 12.31 2.45 4.85
C ASP A 70 11.08 2.06 4.04
N ILE A 71 10.91 2.64 2.85
CA ILE A 71 9.64 2.59 2.11
C ILE A 71 9.80 1.86 0.79
N GLU A 72 8.90 0.91 0.57
CA GLU A 72 8.71 0.23 -0.69
C GLU A 72 7.29 0.52 -1.18
N THR A 73 7.16 0.91 -2.44
CA THR A 73 5.85 1.22 -3.05
C THR A 73 5.54 0.16 -4.09
N LEU A 74 4.37 -0.43 -3.98
CA LEU A 74 3.80 -1.37 -4.93
C LEU A 74 2.60 -0.68 -5.59
N GLU A 75 2.79 -0.24 -6.83
CA GLU A 75 1.73 0.38 -7.63
C GLU A 75 1.05 -0.71 -8.48
N ALA A 76 -0.28 -0.78 -8.44
CA ALA A 76 -1.01 -1.64 -9.37
C ALA A 76 -0.88 -1.11 -10.82
N PRO A 77 -1.00 -1.99 -11.83
CA PRO A 77 -0.98 -1.58 -13.24
C PRO A 77 -2.02 -0.48 -13.56
N GLU A 78 -1.72 0.36 -14.54
CA GLU A 78 -2.55 1.52 -14.89
C GLU A 78 -4.01 1.13 -15.15
N GLY A 79 -4.94 1.79 -14.43
CA GLY A 79 -6.38 1.56 -14.56
C GLY A 79 -6.88 0.26 -13.92
N THR A 80 -6.05 -0.46 -13.17
CA THR A 80 -6.43 -1.64 -12.39
C THR A 80 -6.27 -1.39 -10.89
N ASP A 81 -7.09 -2.05 -10.09
CA ASP A 81 -6.83 -2.21 -8.67
C ASP A 81 -6.10 -3.55 -8.42
N TRP A 82 -5.53 -3.71 -7.24
CA TRP A 82 -4.86 -4.97 -6.88
C TRP A 82 -5.82 -6.17 -6.89
N ASN A 83 -7.10 -5.97 -6.63
CA ASN A 83 -8.10 -7.03 -6.62
C ASN A 83 -8.34 -7.57 -8.04
N ASP A 84 -8.46 -6.71 -9.04
CA ASP A 84 -8.53 -7.07 -10.45
C ASP A 84 -7.25 -7.77 -10.92
N TYR A 85 -6.08 -7.30 -10.48
CA TYR A 85 -4.80 -7.95 -10.79
C TYR A 85 -4.72 -9.37 -10.22
N LEU A 86 -5.18 -9.57 -8.98
CA LEU A 86 -5.17 -10.87 -8.31
C LEU A 86 -6.25 -11.82 -8.83
N ARG A 87 -7.42 -11.30 -9.21
CA ARG A 87 -8.54 -12.08 -9.75
C ARG A 87 -8.35 -12.47 -11.21
N ASN A 88 -7.70 -11.63 -12.01
CA ASN A 88 -7.29 -11.95 -13.38
C ASN A 88 -5.92 -12.65 -13.44
N GLY A 89 -5.47 -13.20 -12.30
CA GLY A 89 -4.11 -13.60 -12.02
C GLY A 89 -3.32 -14.22 -13.18
N ASP A 90 -2.06 -13.81 -13.23
CA ASP A 90 -0.95 -14.55 -13.81
C ASP A 90 -1.12 -14.93 -15.29
N GLN A 91 -0.97 -13.94 -16.17
CA GLN A 91 -0.55 -14.23 -17.56
C GLN A 91 0.97 -14.11 -17.66
N SER A 92 1.65 -15.06 -17.00
CA SER A 92 3.02 -15.45 -17.34
C SER A 92 2.98 -16.60 -18.35
#